data_AF-A0A960HF94-F1
#
_entry.id   AF-A0A960HF94-F1
#
_cell.length_a   1.000
_cell.length_b   1.000
_cell.length_c   1.000
_cell.angle_alpha   90.00
_cell.angle_beta   90.00
_cell.angle_gamma   90.00
#
_symmetry.space_group_name_H-M   'P 1'
#
loop_
_entity.id
_entity.type
_entity.pdbx_description
1 polymer ?
#
loop_
_entity_poly.entity_id
_entity_poly.type
_entity_poly.pdbx_seq_one_letter_code
_entity_poly.pdbx_strand_id
1 'polypeptide(L)'
;AFRATDPAVLERCHARVVALLGGPDDSDRPARSSAEAACLAFTDEFVIDVATLADETAAAVRDHLGDAGLADFTRALLVVEQRERLARALQAVGV
;
A
#
# COMPACT_ATOMS: atom_id res chain seq x y z
N ALA A 1 -5.06 15.82 -10.90
CA ALA A 1 -4.34 16.07 -9.63
C ALA A 1 -4.36 14.76 -8.86
N PHE A 2 -3.19 14.27 -8.46
CA PHE A 2 -3.04 13.05 -7.66
C PHE A 2 -3.69 13.26 -6.29
N ARG A 3 -4.52 12.32 -5.83
CA ARG A 3 -5.18 12.38 -4.51
C ARG A 3 -4.69 11.21 -3.68
N ALA A 4 -4.61 11.40 -2.37
CA ALA A 4 -4.17 10.37 -1.42
C ALA A 4 -4.95 9.05 -1.52
N THR A 5 -6.22 9.15 -1.92
CA THR A 5 -7.13 8.02 -2.13
C THR A 5 -7.51 7.84 -3.60
N ASP A 6 -6.60 8.17 -4.52
CA ASP A 6 -6.78 7.87 -5.93
C ASP A 6 -7.05 6.36 -6.11
N PRO A 7 -8.25 5.96 -6.60
CA PRO A 7 -8.62 4.56 -6.71
C PRO A 7 -7.62 3.74 -7.52
N ALA A 8 -7.05 4.32 -8.58
CA ALA A 8 -6.12 3.61 -9.45
C ALA A 8 -4.76 3.33 -8.78
N VAL A 9 -4.38 4.11 -7.78
CA VAL A 9 -3.17 3.87 -6.98
C VAL A 9 -3.48 2.85 -5.90
N LEU A 10 -4.63 2.98 -5.23
CA LEU A 10 -5.06 2.04 -4.19
C LEU A 10 -5.27 0.64 -4.75
N GLU A 11 -5.82 0.48 -5.95
CA GLU A 11 -5.95 -0.82 -6.63
C GLU A 11 -4.59 -1.48 -6.87
N ARG A 12 -3.56 -0.70 -7.16
CA ARG A 12 -2.21 -1.22 -7.36
C ARG A 12 -1.49 -1.53 -6.06
N CYS A 13 -1.66 -0.69 -5.04
CA CYS A 13 -1.17 -0.99 -3.70
C CYS A 13 -1.87 -2.23 -3.14
N HIS A 14 -3.16 -2.42 -3.42
CA HIS A 14 -3.91 -3.63 -3.08
C HIS A 14 -3.37 -4.87 -3.79
N ALA A 15 -3.16 -4.82 -5.11
CA ALA A 15 -2.52 -5.93 -5.83
C ALA A 15 -1.13 -6.25 -5.25
N ARG A 16 -0.37 -5.23 -4.85
CA ARG A 16 0.94 -5.40 -4.20
C ARG A 16 0.83 -6.05 -2.82
N VAL A 17 -0.11 -5.61 -1.97
CA VAL A 17 -0.42 -6.25 -0.67
C VAL A 17 -0.77 -7.72 -0.86
N VAL A 18 -1.64 -8.04 -1.84
CA VAL A 18 -2.03 -9.42 -2.14
C VAL A 18 -0.81 -10.27 -2.48
N ALA A 19 0.09 -9.76 -3.32
CA ALA A 19 1.34 -10.45 -3.68
C ALA A 19 2.25 -10.67 -2.47
N LEU A 20 2.49 -9.63 -1.66
CA LEU A 20 3.35 -9.71 -0.45
C LEU A 20 2.82 -10.68 0.61
N LEU A 21 1.49 -10.85 0.69
CA LEU A 21 0.86 -11.82 1.58
C LEU A 21 0.81 -13.24 0.99
N GLY A 22 1.44 -13.50 -0.16
CA GLY A 22 1.52 -14.81 -0.80
C GLY A 22 0.33 -15.14 -1.71
N GLY A 23 -0.37 -14.11 -2.21
CA GLY A 23 -1.40 -14.26 -3.25
C GLY A 23 -0.79 -14.24 -4.66
N PRO A 24 -1.64 -14.24 -5.71
CA PRO A 24 -1.17 -14.10 -7.09
C PRO A 24 -0.43 -12.76 -7.27
N ASP A 25 0.71 -12.82 -7.97
CA ASP A 25 1.53 -11.64 -8.26
C ASP A 25 1.15 -11.02 -9.60
N ASP A 26 0.30 -9.98 -9.56
CA ASP A 26 0.01 -9.07 -10.68
C ASP A 26 0.66 -7.69 -10.45
N SER A 27 1.67 -7.64 -9.58
CA SER A 27 2.32 -6.40 -9.14
C SER A 27 3.48 -5.96 -10.04
N ASP A 28 3.97 -6.82 -10.93
CA ASP A 28 5.16 -6.63 -11.79
C ASP A 28 4.97 -5.59 -12.92
N ARG A 29 3.95 -4.74 -12.83
CA ARG A 29 3.73 -3.65 -13.76
C ARG A 29 4.58 -2.44 -13.33
N PRO A 30 5.21 -1.70 -14.26
CA PRO A 30 5.94 -0.49 -13.90
C PRO A 30 4.99 0.57 -13.30
N ALA A 31 5.49 1.39 -12.38
CA ALA A 31 4.77 2.56 -11.89
C ALA A 31 4.55 3.56 -13.03
N ARG A 32 3.38 4.22 -13.08
CA ARG A 32 3.01 5.19 -14.12
C ARG A 32 3.44 6.61 -13.75
N SER A 33 3.82 6.85 -12.49
CA SER A 33 4.30 8.14 -11.99
C SER A 33 5.23 7.97 -10.79
N SER A 34 5.99 9.02 -10.46
CA SER A 34 6.81 9.08 -9.24
C SER A 34 5.98 8.97 -7.96
N ALA A 35 4.80 9.60 -7.93
CA ALA A 35 3.89 9.54 -6.79
C ALA A 35 3.37 8.10 -6.55
N GLU A 36 3.03 7.39 -7.62
CA GLU A 36 2.65 5.97 -7.55
C GLU A 36 3.83 5.09 -7.13
N ALA A 37 5.04 5.36 -7.63
CA ALA A 37 6.25 4.64 -7.21
C ALA A 37 6.53 4.82 -5.72
N ALA A 38 6.39 6.03 -5.18
CA ALA A 38 6.53 6.31 -3.75
C ALA A 38 5.47 5.57 -2.92
N CYS A 39 4.21 5.55 -3.37
CA CYS A 39 3.14 4.81 -2.69
C CYS A 39 3.37 3.29 -2.69
N LEU A 40 3.92 2.73 -3.78
CA LEU A 40 4.25 1.31 -3.88
C LEU A 40 5.45 0.95 -2.97
N ALA A 41 6.49 1.78 -2.92
CA ALA A 41 7.62 1.58 -2.01
C ALA A 41 7.19 1.64 -0.54
N PHE A 42 6.34 2.62 -0.18
CA PHE A 42 5.72 2.69 1.14
C PHE A 42 4.90 1.44 1.44
N THR A 43 4.14 0.94 0.46
CA THR A 43 3.32 -0.28 0.62
C THR A 43 4.19 -1.49 0.95
N ASP A 44 5.32 -1.65 0.27
CA ASP A 44 6.24 -2.76 0.51
C ASP A 44 6.75 -2.76 1.95
N GLU A 45 7.31 -1.65 2.42
CA GLU A 45 7.83 -1.55 3.79
C GLU A 45 6.72 -1.67 4.84
N PHE A 46 5.57 -1.03 4.60
CA PHE A 46 4.44 -1.05 5.53
C PHE A 46 3.89 -2.46 5.75
N VAL A 47 3.77 -3.26 4.68
CA VAL A 47 3.23 -4.62 4.75
C VAL A 47 4.25 -5.61 5.33
N ILE A 48 5.54 -5.44 5.00
CA ILE A 48 6.62 -6.31 5.49
C ILE A 48 6.84 -6.10 6.99
N ASP A 49 7.16 -4.87 7.38
CA ASP A 49 7.35 -4.49 8.79
C ASP A 49 7.28 -2.96 8.95
N VAL A 50 6.07 -2.48 9.27
CA VAL A 50 5.80 -1.06 9.52
C VAL A 50 6.67 -0.44 10.62
N ALA A 51 7.17 -1.24 11.59
CA ALA A 51 8.02 -0.72 12.65
C ALA A 51 9.42 -0.34 12.15
N THR A 52 9.79 -0.83 10.96
CA THR A 52 11.08 -0.55 10.30
C THR A 52 10.94 0.36 9.08
N LEU A 53 9.73 0.88 8.82
CA LEU A 53 9.46 1.76 7.69
C LEU A 53 10.36 3.01 7.76
N ALA A 54 11.12 3.22 6.69
CA ALA A 54 12.10 4.28 6.60
C ALA A 54 11.45 5.66 6.52
N ASP A 55 12.03 6.63 7.23
CA ASP A 55 11.57 8.03 7.21
C ASP A 55 11.64 8.61 5.78
N GLU A 56 12.63 8.20 4.98
CA GLU A 56 12.80 8.60 3.59
C GLU A 56 11.63 8.11 2.71
N THR A 57 11.13 6.90 2.96
CA THR A 57 10.00 6.31 2.25
C THR A 57 8.71 7.03 2.59
N ALA A 58 8.48 7.36 3.87
CA ALA A 58 7.37 8.22 4.29
C ALA A 58 7.48 9.64 3.72
N ALA A 59 8.69 10.20 3.69
CA ALA A 59 8.96 11.52 3.13
C ALA A 59 8.64 11.59 1.63
N ALA A 60 9.01 10.56 0.85
CA ALA A 60 8.72 10.53 -0.58
C ALA A 60 7.22 10.58 -0.89
N VAL A 61 6.39 9.90 -0.09
CA VAL A 61 4.92 9.98 -0.21
C VAL A 61 4.42 11.38 0.20
N ARG A 62 4.93 11.92 1.32
CA ARG A 62 4.59 13.27 1.80
C ARG A 62 4.93 14.34 0.77
N ASP A 63 6.04 14.24 0.05
CA ASP A 63 6.45 15.23 -0.95
C ASP A 63 5.45 15.30 -2.12
N HIS A 64 4.73 14.21 -2.41
CA HIS A 64 3.71 14.16 -3.45
C HIS A 64 2.30 14.49 -2.96
N LEU A 65 1.98 14.20 -1.70
CA LEU A 65 0.63 14.23 -1.15
C LEU A 65 0.39 15.28 -0.06
N GLY A 66 1.45 15.86 0.47
CA GLY A 66 1.43 16.66 1.70
C GLY A 66 1.15 15.81 2.94
N ASP A 67 1.19 16.43 4.12
CA ASP A 67 1.01 15.75 5.41
C ASP A 67 -0.37 15.08 5.55
N ALA A 68 -1.43 15.82 5.18
CA ALA A 68 -2.79 15.29 5.21
C ALA A 68 -2.95 14.11 4.26
N GLY A 69 -2.36 14.22 3.06
CA GLY A 69 -2.45 13.16 2.07
C GLY A 69 -1.62 11.92 2.42
N LEU A 70 -0.44 12.08 3.05
CA LEU A 70 0.28 10.94 3.63
C LEU A 70 -0.60 10.21 4.66
N ALA A 71 -1.18 10.96 5.60
CA ALA A 71 -2.00 10.34 6.64
C ALA A 71 -3.25 9.64 6.07
N ASP A 72 -3.89 10.22 5.06
CA ASP A 72 -5.05 9.62 4.39
C ASP A 72 -4.67 8.38 3.58
N PHE A 73 -3.53 8.40 2.89
CA PHE A 73 -3.00 7.25 2.18
C PHE A 73 -2.67 6.11 3.16
N THR A 74 -1.97 6.40 4.27
CA THR A 74 -1.65 5.40 5.30
C THR A 74 -2.91 4.74 5.86
N ARG A 75 -3.97 5.52 6.14
CA ARG A 75 -5.26 4.98 6.62
C ARG A 75 -5.92 4.09 5.58
N ALA A 76 -5.95 4.51 4.32
CA ALA A 76 -6.53 3.73 3.23
C ALA A 76 -5.79 2.41 3.04
N LEU A 77 -4.45 2.46 3.05
CA LEU A 77 -3.60 1.28 2.94
C LEU A 77 -3.81 0.32 4.13
N LEU A 78 -3.88 0.84 5.35
CA LEU A 78 -4.18 0.04 6.54
C LEU A 78 -5.51 -0.72 6.40
N VAL A 79 -6.57 -0.07 5.89
CA VAL A 79 -7.85 -0.75 5.66
C VAL A 79 -7.73 -1.88 4.64
N VAL A 80 -7.00 -1.66 3.54
CA VAL A 80 -6.77 -2.68 2.50
C VAL A 80 -5.99 -3.86 3.09
N GLU A 81 -4.86 -3.58 3.72
CA GLU A 81 -3.94 -4.55 4.31
C GLU A 81 -4.63 -5.42 5.38
N GLN A 82 -5.37 -4.80 6.30
CA GLN A 82 -6.09 -5.51 7.34
C GLN A 82 -7.20 -6.41 6.78
N ARG A 83 -7.92 -5.98 5.74
CA ARG A 83 -8.96 -6.80 5.10
C ARG A 83 -8.37 -8.03 4.44
N GLU A 84 -7.22 -7.91 3.78
CA GLU A 84 -6.54 -9.05 3.17
C GLU A 84 -6.03 -10.04 4.21
N ARG A 85 -5.41 -9.56 5.31
CA ARG A 85 -5.00 -10.45 6.40
C ARG A 85 -6.19 -11.15 7.07
N LEU A 86 -7.27 -10.43 7.33
CA LEU A 86 -8.47 -11.00 7.94
C LEU A 86 -9.10 -12.06 7.01
N ALA A 87 -9.24 -11.77 5.72
CA ALA A 87 -9.78 -12.73 4.75
C ALA A 87 -8.96 -14.03 4.72
N ARG A 88 -7.64 -13.92 4.71
CA ARG A 88 -6.74 -15.10 4.75
C ARG A 88 -6.82 -15.85 6.07
N ALA A 89 -6.91 -15.14 7.20
CA ALA A 89 -7.08 -15.76 8.50
C ALA A 89 -8.40 -16.55 8.58
N LEU A 90 -9.51 -15.98 8.07
CA LEU A 90 -10.81 -16.64 7.99
C LEU A 90 -10.76 -17.90 7.11
N GLN A 91 -10.15 -17.79 5.93
CA GLN A 91 -9.92 -18.94 5.04
C GLN A 91 -9.11 -20.05 5.71
N ALA A 92 -8.07 -19.68 6.47
CA ALA A 92 -7.23 -20.64 7.18
C ALA A 92 -7.99 -21.39 8.30
N VAL A 93 -9.06 -20.82 8.84
CA VAL A 93 -9.91 -21.46 9.87
C VAL A 93 -11.24 -22.01 9.32
N GLY A 94 -11.45 -21.97 8.00
CA GLY A 94 -12.61 -22.56 7.34
C GLY A 94 -13.92 -21.78 7.46
N VAL A 95 -13.84 -20.45 7.63
CA VAL A 95 -14.98 -19.51 7.60
C VAL A 95 -15.03 -18.79 6.27
#